data_AF-A0A6B2LU45-F1
#
_entry.id   AF-A0A6B2LU45-F1
#
_cell.length_a   1.000
_cell.length_b   1.000
_cell.length_c   1.000
_cell.angle_alpha   90.00
_cell.angle_beta   90.00
_cell.angle_gamma   90.00
#
_symmetry.space_group_name_H-M   'P 1'
#
loop_
_entity.id
_entity.type
_entity.pdbx_description
1 polymer ?
#
loop_
_entity_poly.entity_id
_entity_poly.type
_entity_poly.pdbx_seq_one_letter_code
_entity_poly.pdbx_strand_id
1 'polypeptide(L)'
;MVSHGGVEMGQGLHTKMIRVAATELNIPIHKIHILGTSTEQVANSTQTAASVQSDLNRGAVLEACRILNKRLEPVREKNPNASWEELID
;
A
#
# COMPACT_ATOMS: atom_id res chain seq x y z
N MET A 1 5.70 1.90 -5.11
CA MET A 1 5.10 3.20 -4.76
C MET A 1 3.64 2.99 -4.41
N VAL A 2 3.05 3.78 -3.53
CA VAL A 2 1.64 3.67 -3.11
C VAL A 2 0.95 5.02 -3.21
N SER A 3 -0.27 5.04 -3.73
CA SER A 3 -1.16 6.20 -3.74
C SER A 3 -2.53 5.79 -3.19
N HIS A 4 -3.18 6.68 -2.47
CA HIS A 4 -4.50 6.45 -1.90
C HIS A 4 -5.27 7.79 -1.83
N GLY A 5 -6.59 7.74 -1.74
CA GLY A 5 -7.47 8.93 -1.84
C GLY A 5 -7.53 9.80 -0.59
N GLY A 6 -6.87 9.40 0.49
CA GLY A 6 -6.85 10.14 1.75
C GLY A 6 -5.71 11.16 1.79
N VAL A 7 -5.96 12.31 2.40
CA VAL A 7 -5.05 13.47 2.47
C VAL A 7 -4.37 13.53 3.83
N GLU A 8 -3.05 13.69 3.86
CA GLU A 8 -2.28 13.95 5.08
C GLU A 8 -2.42 15.41 5.52
N MET A 9 -2.71 15.61 6.80
CA MET A 9 -2.90 16.90 7.47
C MET A 9 -2.13 16.98 8.80
N GLY A 10 -1.26 15.99 9.08
CA GLY A 10 -0.51 15.87 10.34
C GLY A 10 -0.98 14.72 11.24
N GLN A 11 -2.03 13.99 10.86
CA GLN A 11 -2.57 12.84 11.59
C GLN A 11 -1.77 11.54 11.37
N GLY A 12 -0.79 11.55 10.46
CA GLY A 12 0.06 10.41 10.15
C GLY A 12 -0.65 9.32 9.33
N LEU A 13 -1.58 9.72 8.47
CA LEU A 13 -2.28 8.82 7.56
C LEU A 13 -1.32 8.09 6.62
N HIS A 14 -0.39 8.80 5.99
CA HIS A 14 0.58 8.20 5.06
C HIS A 14 1.50 7.21 5.79
N THR A 15 1.97 7.57 6.98
CA THR A 15 2.78 6.69 7.84
C THR A 15 2.03 5.40 8.18
N LYS A 16 0.73 5.48 8.46
CA LYS A 16 -0.10 4.29 8.70
C LYS A 16 -0.21 3.43 7.44
N MET A 17 -0.42 4.02 6.26
CA MET A 17 -0.53 3.27 5.01
C MET A 17 0.78 2.56 4.63
N ILE A 18 1.94 3.20 4.86
CA ILE A 18 3.26 2.58 4.65
C ILE A 18 3.40 1.32 5.50
N ARG A 19 3.01 1.39 6.79
CA ARG A 19 3.08 0.23 7.68
C ARG A 19 2.14 -0.90 7.22
N VAL A 20 0.93 -0.57 6.79
CA VAL A 20 -0.03 -1.56 6.25
C VAL A 20 0.57 -2.28 5.05
N ALA A 21 1.07 -1.54 4.06
CA ALA A 21 1.65 -2.11 2.85
C ALA A 21 2.93 -2.93 3.15
N ALA A 22 3.79 -2.46 4.04
CA ALA A 22 5.02 -3.16 4.44
C ALA A 22 4.72 -4.50 5.13
N THR A 23 3.74 -4.51 6.03
CA THR A 23 3.30 -5.74 6.70
C THR A 23 2.70 -6.73 5.71
N GLU A 24 1.80 -6.29 4.84
CA GLU A 24 1.13 -7.21 3.92
C GLU A 24 2.08 -7.77 2.84
N LEU A 25 2.95 -6.93 2.27
CA LEU A 25 3.92 -7.38 1.25
C LEU A 25 5.16 -8.08 1.86
N ASN A 26 5.27 -8.08 3.19
CA ASN A 26 6.42 -8.58 3.94
C ASN A 26 7.76 -7.99 3.48
N ILE A 27 7.82 -6.66 3.39
CA ILE A 27 9.03 -5.92 2.97
C ILE A 27 9.37 -4.79 3.96
N PRO A 28 10.64 -4.36 4.03
CA PRO A 28 11.03 -3.22 4.85
C PRO A 28 10.29 -1.93 4.45
N ILE A 29 9.90 -1.13 5.45
CA ILE A 29 9.17 0.14 5.27
C ILE A 29 9.87 1.13 4.32
N HIS A 30 11.20 1.13 4.27
CA HIS A 30 11.98 2.05 3.44
C HIS A 30 11.88 1.75 1.94
N LYS A 31 11.40 0.56 1.55
CA LYS A 31 11.10 0.20 0.15
C LYS A 31 9.76 0.76 -0.33
N ILE A 32 8.96 1.34 0.57
CA ILE A 32 7.63 1.87 0.27
C ILE A 32 7.65 3.38 0.35
N HIS A 33 7.17 4.03 -0.70
CA HIS A 33 7.05 5.47 -0.79
C HIS A 33 5.64 5.87 -1.19
N ILE A 34 5.11 6.90 -0.55
CA ILE A 34 3.79 7.49 -0.83
C ILE A 34 4.00 8.70 -1.75
N LEU A 35 3.34 8.69 -2.91
CA LEU A 35 3.44 9.75 -3.91
C LEU A 35 2.64 11.02 -3.59
N GLY A 36 1.77 10.95 -2.57
CA GLY A 36 0.77 11.96 -2.27
C GLY A 36 -0.60 11.60 -2.86
N THR A 37 -1.56 12.51 -2.69
CA THR A 37 -2.94 12.30 -3.09
C THR A 37 -3.23 13.08 -4.37
N SER A 38 -3.59 12.38 -5.46
CA SER A 38 -4.03 13.01 -6.70
C SER A 38 -5.13 12.19 -7.38
N THR A 39 -6.06 12.93 -7.99
CA THR A 39 -7.21 12.38 -8.72
C THR A 39 -6.81 11.68 -10.02
N GLU A 40 -5.61 11.91 -10.53
CA GLU A 40 -5.05 11.17 -11.67
C GLU A 40 -4.75 9.72 -11.31
N GLN A 41 -4.27 9.45 -10.08
CA GLN A 41 -3.97 8.09 -9.63
C GLN A 41 -5.18 7.41 -8.96
N VAL A 42 -5.97 8.17 -8.20
CA VAL A 42 -7.15 7.64 -7.49
C VAL A 42 -8.33 8.58 -7.71
N ALA A 43 -9.19 8.24 -8.68
CA ALA A 43 -10.41 8.98 -8.96
C ALA A 43 -11.51 8.72 -7.91
N ASN A 44 -12.45 9.66 -7.78
CA ASN A 44 -13.67 9.53 -6.98
C ASN A 44 -13.46 9.17 -5.49
N SER A 45 -12.34 9.59 -4.90
CA SER A 45 -12.08 9.42 -3.47
C SER A 45 -13.01 10.27 -2.60
N THR A 46 -13.44 9.74 -1.46
CA THR A 46 -14.19 10.50 -0.45
C THR A 46 -13.28 11.46 0.32
N GLN A 47 -13.89 12.45 0.99
CA GLN A 47 -13.15 13.42 1.79
C GLN A 47 -12.43 12.76 2.98
N THR A 48 -11.30 13.34 3.38
CA THR A 48 -10.63 12.96 4.63
C THR A 48 -11.34 13.60 5.81
N ALA A 49 -12.40 12.95 6.29
CA ALA A 49 -13.26 13.45 7.36
C ALA A 49 -13.80 12.31 8.23
N ALA A 50 -14.67 12.67 9.18
CA ALA A 50 -15.41 11.75 10.05
C ALA A 50 -14.54 10.76 10.87
N SER A 51 -13.23 10.99 10.98
CA SER A 51 -12.26 10.11 11.64
C SER A 51 -12.16 8.68 11.07
N VAL A 52 -12.82 8.38 9.95
CA VAL A 52 -12.87 7.03 9.35
C VAL A 52 -11.85 6.82 8.24
N GLN A 53 -11.26 7.90 7.72
CA GLN A 53 -10.48 7.80 6.48
C GLN A 53 -9.23 6.93 6.61
N SER A 54 -8.65 6.82 7.81
CA SER A 54 -7.54 5.89 8.07
C SER A 54 -7.94 4.44 7.84
N ASP A 55 -9.13 4.04 8.28
CA ASP A 55 -9.60 2.67 8.19
C ASP A 55 -10.02 2.31 6.76
N LEU A 56 -10.71 3.24 6.08
CA LEU A 56 -11.10 3.08 4.68
C LEU A 56 -9.86 2.91 3.77
N ASN A 57 -8.86 3.79 3.92
CA ASN A 57 -7.65 3.70 3.13
C ASN A 57 -6.79 2.49 3.53
N ARG A 58 -6.78 2.10 4.82
CA ARG A 58 -6.14 0.85 5.26
C ARG A 58 -6.73 -0.35 4.53
N GLY A 59 -8.06 -0.45 4.47
CA GLY A 59 -8.76 -1.53 3.76
C GLY A 59 -8.39 -1.58 2.27
N ALA A 60 -8.40 -0.42 1.61
CA ALA A 60 -8.05 -0.31 0.20
C ALA A 60 -6.58 -0.70 -0.08
N VAL A 61 -5.63 -0.19 0.72
CA VAL A 61 -4.19 -0.51 0.58
C VAL A 61 -3.93 -1.99 0.87
N LEU A 62 -4.58 -2.56 1.88
CA LEU A 62 -4.47 -3.97 2.23
C LEU A 62 -4.92 -4.86 1.06
N GLU A 63 -6.07 -4.56 0.47
CA GLU A 63 -6.60 -5.34 -0.65
C GLU A 63 -5.70 -5.22 -1.89
N ALA A 64 -5.19 -4.03 -2.20
CA ALA A 64 -4.22 -3.86 -3.28
C ALA A 64 -2.96 -4.72 -3.07
N CYS A 65 -2.43 -4.76 -1.84
CA CYS A 65 -1.27 -5.58 -1.51
C CYS A 65 -1.56 -7.09 -1.58
N ARG A 66 -2.76 -7.53 -1.18
CA ARG A 66 -3.20 -8.92 -1.32
C ARG A 66 -3.29 -9.37 -2.78
N ILE A 67 -3.86 -8.53 -3.63
CA ILE A 67 -3.91 -8.78 -5.08
C ILE A 67 -2.50 -8.93 -5.65
N LEU A 68 -1.55 -8.08 -5.23
CA LEU A 68 -0.16 -8.19 -5.64
C LEU A 68 0.48 -9.49 -5.14
N ASN A 69 0.33 -9.84 -3.85
CA ASN A 69 0.85 -11.08 -3.30
C ASN A 69 0.34 -12.31 -4.04
N LYS A 70 -0.96 -12.35 -4.37
CA LYS A 70 -1.55 -13.44 -5.16
C LYS A 70 -0.93 -13.56 -6.55
N ARG A 71 -0.58 -12.43 -7.19
CA ARG A 71 0.10 -12.44 -8.49
C ARG A 71 1.56 -12.90 -8.39
N LEU A 72 2.22 -12.62 -7.27
CA LEU A 72 3.61 -13.00 -7.00
C LEU A 72 3.74 -14.43 -6.45
N GLU A 73 2.65 -15.05 -6.00
CA GLU A 73 2.62 -16.40 -5.42
C GLU A 73 3.33 -17.46 -6.30
N PRO A 74 3.09 -17.55 -7.63
CA PRO A 74 3.77 -18.55 -8.46
C PRO A 74 5.29 -18.34 -8.59
N VAL A 75 5.76 -17.10 -8.42
CA VAL A 75 7.18 -16.76 -8.45
C VAL A 75 7.83 -17.12 -7.11
N ARG A 76 7.12 -16.81 -6.00
CA ARG A 76 7.55 -17.19 -4.64
C ARG A 76 7.62 -18.70 -4.44
N GLU A 77 6.70 -19.47 -5.03
CA GLU A 77 6.73 -20.94 -4.97
C GLU A 77 7.95 -21.53 -5.67
N LYS A 78 8.33 -20.96 -6.82
CA LYS A 78 9.52 -21.40 -7.57
C LYS A 78 10.82 -20.98 -6.90
N ASN A 79 10.81 -19.88 -6.16
CA ASN A 79 11.99 -19.36 -5.49
C ASN A 79 11.67 -18.83 -4.07
N PRO A 80 11.53 -19.73 -3.07
CA PRO A 80 11.03 -19.37 -1.74
C PRO A 80 11.90 -18.40 -0.95
N ASN A 81 13.20 -18.36 -1.25
CA ASN A 81 14.18 -17.51 -0.56
C ASN A 81 14.53 -16.24 -1.36
N ALA A 82 13.82 -15.97 -2.46
CA ALA A 82 14.05 -14.79 -3.27
C ALA A 82 13.81 -13.51 -2.46
N SER A 83 14.74 -12.57 -2.59
CA SER A 83 14.59 -11.19 -2.15
C SER A 83 13.45 -10.51 -2.89
N TRP A 84 12.97 -9.38 -2.35
CA TRP A 84 11.89 -8.62 -3.00
C TRP A 84 12.25 -8.20 -4.42
N GLU A 85 13.51 -7.82 -4.66
CA GLU A 85 14.04 -7.45 -5.97
C GLU A 85 13.93 -8.62 -6.97
N GLU A 86 14.36 -9.82 -6.56
CA GLU A 86 14.30 -11.01 -7.40
C GLU A 86 12.85 -11.49 -7.68
N LEU A 87 11.88 -11.06 -6.86
CA LEU A 87 10.47 -11.40 -7.06
C LEU A 87 9.77 -10.50 -8.08
N ILE A 88 10.30 -9.29 -8.33
CA ILE A 88 9.68 -8.28 -9.20
C ILE A 88 10.41 -8.06 -10.53
N ASP A 89 11.61 -8.63 -10.68
CA ASP A 89 12.35 -8.70 -11.94
C ASP A 89 11.68 -9.64 -12.97
#